data_AF-A0AAD6NA64-F1
#
_entry.id   AF-A0AAD6NA64-F1
#
_cell.length_a   1.000
_cell.length_b   1.000
_cell.length_c   1.000
_cell.angle_alpha   90.00
_cell.angle_beta   90.00
_cell.angle_gamma   90.00
#
_symmetry.space_group_name_H-M   'P 1'
#
loop_
_entity.id
_entity.type
_entity.pdbx_description
1 polymer ?
#
loop_
_entity_poly.entity_id
_entity_poly.type
_entity_poly.pdbx_seq_one_letter_code
_entity_poly.pdbx_strand_id
1 'polypeptide(L)'
;MLATKVVRAHTHPDLVFSGRAALLPNARVFFLPRPHPVLRKPEACLVQADTPVICPVSVQLKAEEVMDIVEGYGYPERTATGEWLGRSSFMPRVQTHITNNRTIPLVLPAFPMKSNNRMDKVLGALPDLGEELGLARLANLCRDIKAVYPPGAVVIIATDGICYNDLTGNSDDEVWEYGNRLREIAIEKGYGCIQFNRIMNILGLYYREKISKSEYMKLCAVSRADLHRRYGRPGFDVDGFLKSNEDYLRTYNGYDKFMKIDLKFSPVTGDCPGPKQYKKRIKIIAKAMIVRGVEYAELLRQVYPDALRLSIHPSSGQTKLSCPLIPQVDSFSMSPWHCSVAVKTDGTFTTAHKSSHRPSFDLVERNGQPYFFRERSPLFRWNAEVDFEHRYGQSLVIRQKDPNAQLSDSDLDKLACLAIKHKIVKFVYI
;
A
#
# COMPACT_ATOMS: atom_id res chain seq x y z
N MET A 1 29.82 28.73 50.66
CA MET A 1 31.19 28.48 51.11
C MET A 1 31.50 27.01 50.90
N LEU A 2 32.55 26.75 50.09
CA LEU A 2 33.43 25.56 49.98
C LEU A 2 32.76 24.18 49.77
N ALA A 3 32.83 23.48 48.62
CA ALA A 3 33.89 23.17 47.65
C ALA A 3 34.92 22.11 48.11
N THR A 4 35.00 21.01 47.34
CA THR A 4 36.14 20.06 47.17
C THR A 4 35.77 19.27 45.90
N LYS A 5 36.35 19.37 44.69
CA LYS A 5 37.72 19.44 44.11
C LYS A 5 38.61 18.23 44.37
N VAL A 6 38.75 17.37 43.34
CA VAL A 6 39.97 16.66 42.87
C VAL A 6 39.76 16.44 41.35
N VAL A 7 40.33 17.24 40.44
CA VAL A 7 41.64 17.22 39.74
C VAL A 7 41.83 16.12 38.68
N ARG A 8 42.23 16.61 37.50
CA ARG A 8 42.46 16.01 36.16
C ARG A 8 43.67 15.07 36.06
N ALA A 9 43.66 14.24 35.01
CA ALA A 9 44.84 13.99 34.18
C ALA A 9 44.46 14.12 32.68
N HIS A 10 45.31 14.83 31.93
CA HIS A 10 45.22 15.14 30.50
C HIS A 10 45.95 14.08 29.66
N THR A 11 45.56 13.94 28.39
CA THR A 11 46.48 13.86 27.24
C THR A 11 45.71 14.08 25.94
N HIS A 12 46.05 15.16 25.23
CA HIS A 12 45.75 15.39 23.81
C HIS A 12 46.70 14.53 22.95
N PRO A 13 46.34 14.27 21.68
CA PRO A 13 47.03 15.04 20.65
C PRO A 13 46.11 15.65 19.61
N ASP A 14 46.49 16.86 19.22
CA ASP A 14 45.94 17.67 18.15
C ASP A 14 46.20 17.03 16.77
N LEU A 15 45.23 17.12 15.88
CA LEU A 15 45.48 17.11 14.43
C LEU A 15 44.48 18.02 13.72
N VAL A 16 45.01 19.18 13.35
CA VAL A 16 44.41 20.24 12.56
C VAL A 16 44.11 19.73 11.15
N PHE A 17 42.86 19.81 10.70
CA PHE A 17 42.52 19.68 9.28
C PHE A 17 42.42 21.09 8.65
N SER A 18 43.40 21.41 7.82
CA SER A 18 43.44 22.57 6.94
C SER A 18 43.75 22.08 5.52
N GLY A 19 42.99 22.57 4.54
CA GLY A 19 43.50 22.72 3.18
C GLY A 19 42.84 21.89 2.07
N ARG A 20 42.03 22.60 1.28
CA ARG A 20 41.91 22.54 -0.20
C ARG A 20 41.65 21.19 -0.87
N ALA A 21 40.41 21.04 -1.37
CA ALA A 21 40.05 20.09 -2.40
C ALA A 21 40.79 20.40 -3.71
N ALA A 22 41.61 19.45 -4.17
CA ALA A 22 42.22 19.44 -5.49
C ALA A 22 41.23 18.85 -6.52
N LEU A 23 41.03 19.59 -7.60
CA LEU A 23 40.40 19.12 -8.83
C LEU A 23 41.31 18.09 -9.51
N LEU A 24 40.75 16.94 -9.89
CA LEU A 24 41.35 16.04 -10.88
C LEU A 24 40.32 15.68 -11.97
N PRO A 25 40.78 15.44 -13.21
CA PRO A 25 40.02 15.75 -14.42
C PRO A 25 39.36 14.54 -15.09
N ASN A 26 38.26 14.82 -15.80
CA ASN A 26 37.70 14.13 -16.97
C ASN A 26 38.10 12.66 -17.17
N ALA A 27 37.31 11.74 -16.62
CA ALA A 27 37.22 10.37 -17.11
C ALA A 27 36.03 10.23 -18.08
N ARG A 28 36.36 9.70 -19.27
CA ARG A 28 35.52 9.54 -20.45
C ARG A 28 34.21 8.79 -20.16
N VAL A 29 33.14 9.29 -20.79
CA VAL A 29 31.82 8.66 -20.86
C VAL A 29 31.94 7.29 -21.53
N PHE A 30 31.75 6.23 -20.74
CA PHE A 30 31.41 4.92 -21.28
C PHE A 30 29.90 4.84 -21.40
N PHE A 31 29.40 4.62 -22.62
CA PHE A 31 28.03 4.20 -22.84
C PHE A 31 27.79 2.90 -22.07
N LEU A 32 26.98 2.96 -21.01
CA LEU A 32 26.53 1.75 -20.32
C LEU A 32 25.41 1.09 -21.13
N PRO A 33 25.34 -0.26 -21.14
CA PRO A 33 24.40 -1.00 -21.97
C PRO A 33 22.96 -0.77 -21.48
N ARG A 34 21.99 -0.98 -22.38
CA ARG A 34 20.56 -1.08 -22.07
C ARG A 34 20.35 -1.94 -20.80
N PRO A 35 19.37 -1.64 -19.95
CA PRO A 35 19.11 -2.43 -18.75
C PRO A 35 18.92 -3.90 -19.13
N HIS A 36 19.78 -4.76 -18.58
CA HIS A 36 19.66 -6.20 -18.77
C HIS A 36 18.38 -6.71 -18.09
N PRO A 37 17.63 -7.60 -18.75
CA PRO A 37 16.43 -8.19 -18.17
C PRO A 37 16.80 -8.92 -16.88
N VAL A 38 15.94 -8.77 -15.86
CA VAL A 38 15.96 -9.60 -14.66
C VAL A 38 16.07 -11.06 -15.10
N LEU A 39 17.07 -11.79 -14.58
CA LEU A 39 17.29 -13.21 -14.89
C LEU A 39 15.97 -13.98 -14.70
N ARG A 40 15.38 -14.42 -15.81
CA ARG A 40 14.42 -15.51 -15.79
C ARG A 40 15.16 -16.74 -15.25
N LYS A 41 14.52 -17.49 -14.34
CA LYS A 41 14.93 -18.86 -14.04
C LYS A 41 15.07 -19.61 -15.38
N PRO A 42 16.03 -20.55 -15.54
CA PRO A 42 16.11 -21.35 -16.74
C PRO A 42 14.75 -22.02 -16.92
N GLU A 43 14.03 -21.66 -17.99
CA GLU A 43 12.93 -22.47 -18.47
C GLU A 43 13.55 -23.83 -18.76
N ALA A 44 13.17 -24.83 -17.95
CA ALA A 44 13.39 -26.21 -18.33
C ALA A 44 12.85 -26.34 -19.75
N CYS A 45 13.63 -26.92 -20.65
CA CYS A 45 13.29 -27.14 -22.05
C CYS A 45 12.08 -28.09 -22.10
N LEU A 46 10.90 -27.52 -21.87
CA LEU A 46 9.62 -28.12 -22.15
C LEU A 46 9.38 -27.82 -23.62
N VAL A 47 9.28 -28.90 -24.39
CA VAL A 47 8.73 -28.93 -25.75
C VAL A 47 7.71 -27.82 -25.92
N GLN A 48 7.88 -26.96 -26.93
CA GLN A 48 6.88 -25.97 -27.32
C GLN A 48 5.57 -26.71 -27.57
N ALA A 49 4.72 -26.75 -26.54
CA ALA A 49 3.33 -27.09 -26.72
C ALA A 49 2.75 -25.95 -27.56
N ASP A 50 2.18 -26.28 -28.72
CA ASP A 50 1.46 -25.35 -29.57
C ASP A 50 0.62 -24.42 -28.69
N THR A 51 0.99 -23.15 -28.64
CA THR A 51 0.20 -22.17 -27.89
C THR A 51 -1.10 -22.03 -28.66
N PRO A 52 -2.26 -22.46 -28.12
CA PRO A 52 -3.49 -22.48 -28.90
C PRO A 52 -3.79 -21.07 -29.35
N VAL A 53 -3.91 -20.88 -30.67
CA VAL A 53 -4.29 -19.59 -31.26
C VAL A 53 -5.71 -19.31 -30.83
N ILE A 54 -5.88 -18.42 -29.84
CA ILE A 54 -7.21 -17.97 -29.41
C ILE A 54 -7.79 -17.12 -30.54
N CYS A 55 -8.99 -17.49 -31.01
CA CYS A 55 -9.71 -16.72 -32.03
C CYS A 55 -9.85 -15.24 -31.59
N PRO A 56 -9.65 -14.24 -32.49
CA PRO A 56 -9.72 -12.82 -32.14
C PRO A 56 -11.02 -12.40 -31.43
N VAL A 57 -12.16 -12.98 -31.82
CA VAL A 57 -13.46 -12.73 -31.15
C VAL A 57 -13.44 -13.25 -29.71
N SER A 58 -12.80 -14.40 -29.49
CA SER A 58 -12.64 -14.95 -28.13
C SER A 58 -11.69 -14.11 -27.29
N VAL A 59 -10.64 -13.51 -27.86
CA VAL A 59 -9.76 -12.57 -27.14
C VAL A 59 -10.53 -11.34 -26.69
N GLN A 60 -11.35 -10.77 -27.58
CA GLN A 60 -12.16 -9.58 -27.28
C GLN A 60 -13.11 -9.84 -26.12
N LEU A 61 -13.94 -10.89 -26.22
CA LEU A 61 -14.91 -11.24 -25.18
C LEU A 61 -14.23 -11.51 -23.84
N LYS A 62 -13.10 -12.21 -23.85
CA LYS A 62 -12.34 -12.50 -22.63
C LYS A 62 -11.74 -11.24 -22.01
N ALA A 63 -11.26 -10.31 -22.84
CA ALA A 63 -10.75 -9.03 -22.36
C ALA A 63 -11.86 -8.16 -21.77
N GLU A 64 -13.07 -8.21 -22.34
CA GLU A 64 -14.26 -7.56 -21.78
C GLU A 64 -14.62 -8.11 -20.41
N GLU A 65 -14.71 -9.44 -20.25
CA GLU A 65 -14.97 -10.09 -18.96
C GLU A 65 -13.94 -9.68 -17.88
N VAL A 66 -12.66 -9.65 -18.25
CA VAL A 66 -11.59 -9.20 -17.33
C VAL A 66 -11.75 -7.73 -16.97
N MET A 67 -12.05 -6.86 -17.94
CA MET A 67 -12.24 -5.44 -17.68
C MET A 67 -13.50 -5.15 -16.86
N ASP A 68 -14.56 -5.94 -17.00
CA ASP A 68 -15.76 -5.87 -16.17
C ASP A 68 -15.43 -6.16 -14.70
N ILE A 69 -14.59 -7.18 -14.45
CA ILE A 69 -14.10 -7.49 -13.11
C ILE A 69 -13.27 -6.31 -12.58
N VAL A 70 -12.29 -5.82 -13.35
CA VAL A 70 -11.43 -4.70 -12.91
C VAL A 70 -12.27 -3.45 -12.61
N GLU A 71 -13.29 -3.15 -13.42
CA GLU A 71 -14.25 -2.07 -13.20
C GLU A 71 -15.01 -2.23 -11.89
N GLY A 72 -15.54 -3.43 -11.62
CA GLY A 72 -16.26 -3.75 -10.39
C GLY A 72 -15.40 -3.67 -9.12
N TYR A 73 -14.09 -3.81 -9.26
CA TYR A 73 -13.15 -3.56 -8.16
C TYR A 73 -12.76 -2.09 -8.00
N GLY A 74 -13.03 -1.29 -9.02
CA GLY A 74 -12.61 0.08 -9.09
C GLY A 74 -13.54 1.07 -8.41
N TYR A 75 -13.27 2.35 -8.68
CA TYR A 75 -14.18 3.45 -8.43
C TYR A 75 -14.18 4.33 -9.70
N PRO A 76 -14.79 3.84 -10.80
CA PRO A 76 -14.66 4.48 -12.10
C PRO A 76 -15.40 5.82 -12.10
N GLU A 77 -14.69 6.88 -12.49
CA GLU A 77 -15.32 8.12 -12.88
C GLU A 77 -15.85 7.98 -14.30
N ARG A 78 -17.12 8.34 -14.48
CA ARG A 78 -17.79 8.26 -15.77
C ARG A 78 -17.92 9.65 -16.36
N THR A 79 -17.76 9.75 -17.68
CA THR A 79 -18.08 10.96 -18.43
C THR A 79 -19.58 11.27 -18.35
N ALA A 80 -20.00 12.43 -18.87
CA ALA A 80 -21.42 12.77 -18.99
C ALA A 80 -22.22 11.75 -19.83
N THR A 81 -21.57 11.01 -20.73
CA THR A 81 -22.18 9.95 -21.54
C THR A 81 -22.18 8.58 -20.85
N GLY A 82 -21.66 8.48 -19.62
CA GLY A 82 -21.57 7.23 -18.86
C GLY A 82 -20.32 6.39 -19.16
N GLU A 83 -19.45 6.85 -20.07
CA GLU A 83 -18.25 6.12 -20.47
C GLU A 83 -17.17 6.15 -19.39
N TRP A 84 -16.46 5.04 -19.23
CA TRP A 84 -15.29 4.94 -18.36
C TRP A 84 -14.01 4.88 -19.21
N LEU A 85 -13.23 5.96 -19.22
CA LEU A 85 -11.98 6.07 -20.00
C LEU A 85 -10.95 4.99 -19.64
N GLY A 86 -11.02 4.43 -18.42
CA GLY A 86 -10.17 3.32 -18.01
C GLY A 86 -10.35 2.08 -18.86
N ARG A 87 -11.57 1.83 -19.38
CA ARG A 87 -11.81 0.70 -20.26
C ARG A 87 -11.01 0.82 -21.55
N SER A 88 -11.20 1.91 -22.30
CA SER A 88 -10.51 2.13 -23.57
C SER A 88 -8.99 2.25 -23.39
N SER A 89 -8.53 2.85 -22.29
CA SER A 89 -7.09 3.06 -22.03
C SER A 89 -6.32 1.76 -21.72
N PHE A 90 -6.99 0.76 -21.13
CA PHE A 90 -6.32 -0.47 -20.66
C PHE A 90 -6.73 -1.73 -21.42
N MET A 91 -7.83 -1.72 -22.18
CA MET A 91 -8.26 -2.85 -23.00
C MET A 91 -7.14 -3.42 -23.89
N PRO A 92 -6.33 -2.61 -24.62
CA PRO A 92 -5.26 -3.15 -25.47
C PRO A 92 -4.20 -3.94 -24.69
N ARG A 93 -3.93 -3.56 -23.44
CA ARG A 93 -2.97 -4.28 -22.58
C ARG A 93 -3.53 -5.63 -22.16
N VAL A 94 -4.81 -5.68 -21.77
CA VAL A 94 -5.49 -6.94 -21.43
C VAL A 94 -5.51 -7.89 -22.62
N GLN A 95 -5.93 -7.40 -23.80
CA GLN A 95 -5.93 -8.19 -25.04
C GLN A 95 -4.53 -8.73 -25.34
N THR A 96 -3.49 -7.92 -25.19
CA THR A 96 -2.10 -8.35 -25.42
C THR A 96 -1.72 -9.53 -24.53
N HIS A 97 -2.04 -9.49 -23.23
CA HIS A 97 -1.74 -10.61 -22.33
C HIS A 97 -2.56 -11.85 -22.63
N ILE A 98 -3.84 -11.69 -22.98
CA ILE A 98 -4.74 -12.80 -23.34
C ILE A 98 -4.29 -13.48 -24.63
N THR A 99 -3.97 -12.72 -25.69
CA THR A 99 -3.44 -13.24 -26.96
C THR A 99 -2.17 -14.06 -26.75
N ASN A 100 -1.33 -13.65 -25.79
CA ASN A 100 -0.08 -14.34 -25.46
C ASN A 100 -0.23 -15.42 -24.38
N ASN A 101 -1.46 -15.70 -23.89
CA ASN A 101 -1.74 -16.64 -22.80
C ASN A 101 -0.87 -16.38 -21.55
N ARG A 102 -0.64 -15.11 -21.20
CA ARG A 102 0.18 -14.68 -20.05
C ARG A 102 -0.69 -14.17 -18.89
N THR A 103 -0.21 -14.34 -17.67
CA THR A 103 -0.79 -13.71 -16.49
C THR A 103 -0.80 -12.19 -16.65
N ILE A 104 -1.92 -11.55 -16.30
CA ILE A 104 -2.10 -10.10 -16.41
C ILE A 104 -1.44 -9.41 -15.20
N PRO A 105 -0.43 -8.54 -15.38
CA PRO A 105 0.18 -7.81 -14.29
C PRO A 105 -0.64 -6.56 -13.93
N LEU A 106 -0.98 -6.45 -12.65
CA LEU A 106 -1.65 -5.30 -12.02
C LEU A 106 -0.64 -4.60 -11.11
N VAL A 107 -0.11 -3.44 -11.49
CA VAL A 107 0.87 -2.72 -10.66
C VAL A 107 0.19 -1.68 -9.79
N LEU A 108 0.43 -1.72 -8.48
CA LEU A 108 -0.19 -0.85 -7.48
C LEU A 108 0.87 -0.18 -6.59
N PRO A 109 1.14 1.12 -6.75
CA PRO A 109 1.84 1.92 -5.74
C PRO A 109 0.93 2.09 -4.53
N ALA A 110 1.30 1.48 -3.41
CA ALA A 110 0.50 1.46 -2.20
C ALA A 110 1.32 0.91 -1.03
N PHE A 111 0.70 0.95 0.15
CA PHE A 111 1.22 0.40 1.39
C PHE A 111 2.61 0.97 1.77
N PRO A 112 2.75 2.30 1.90
CA PRO A 112 4.02 2.93 2.22
C PRO A 112 4.46 2.66 3.66
N MET A 113 3.65 3.12 4.62
CA MET A 113 3.77 2.97 6.08
C MET A 113 2.52 3.56 6.74
N LYS A 114 2.21 3.19 7.99
CA LYS A 114 1.16 3.88 8.78
C LYS A 114 1.51 5.35 9.03
N SER A 115 0.49 6.20 9.07
CA SER A 115 0.60 7.61 9.45
C SER A 115 1.29 7.82 10.82
N ASN A 116 2.07 8.90 10.95
CA ASN A 116 2.68 9.33 12.21
C ASN A 116 1.66 9.76 13.28
N ASN A 117 0.44 10.14 12.88
CA ASN A 117 -0.62 10.47 13.83
C ASN A 117 -1.23 9.21 14.48
N ARG A 118 -0.52 8.66 15.47
CA ARG A 118 -0.98 7.55 16.33
C ARG A 118 -1.86 8.00 17.48
N MET A 119 -2.14 9.28 17.64
CA MET A 119 -2.99 9.78 18.72
C MET A 119 -4.46 9.82 18.29
N ASP A 120 -4.70 10.31 17.07
CA ASP A 120 -6.03 10.62 16.55
C ASP A 120 -6.39 9.77 15.34
N LYS A 121 -5.42 9.36 14.51
CA LYS A 121 -5.70 8.86 13.15
C LYS A 121 -5.63 7.33 13.01
N VAL A 122 -4.49 6.73 13.33
CA VAL A 122 -4.24 5.27 13.17
C VAL A 122 -4.06 4.56 14.51
N LEU A 123 -4.18 3.23 14.50
CA LEU A 123 -4.08 2.41 15.71
C LEU A 123 -2.63 2.28 16.21
N GLY A 124 -1.67 2.09 15.30
CA GLY A 124 -0.25 1.92 15.61
C GLY A 124 0.64 2.11 14.38
N ALA A 125 1.87 1.62 14.45
CA ALA A 125 2.85 1.69 13.35
C ALA A 125 2.75 0.51 12.35
N LEU A 126 2.23 -0.63 12.83
CA LEU A 126 2.18 -1.87 12.06
C LEU A 126 0.85 -2.03 11.32
N PRO A 127 0.80 -2.88 10.28
CA PRO A 127 -0.43 -3.31 9.62
C PRO A 127 -1.47 -3.83 10.62
N ASP A 128 -2.71 -3.40 10.44
CA ASP A 128 -3.87 -3.81 11.24
C ASP A 128 -4.94 -4.44 10.32
N LEU A 129 -6.20 -4.56 10.79
CA LEU A 129 -7.25 -5.19 9.98
C LEU A 129 -7.43 -4.49 8.62
N GLY A 130 -7.16 -3.18 8.53
CA GLY A 130 -7.30 -2.45 7.28
C GLY A 130 -6.37 -2.96 6.19
N GLU A 131 -5.11 -3.23 6.52
CA GLU A 131 -4.16 -3.83 5.59
C GLU A 131 -4.56 -5.26 5.20
N GLU A 132 -5.02 -6.07 6.16
CA GLU A 132 -5.48 -7.44 5.85
C GLU A 132 -6.66 -7.45 4.88
N LEU A 133 -7.63 -6.56 5.07
CA LEU A 133 -8.77 -6.41 4.17
C LEU A 133 -8.34 -5.93 2.78
N GLY A 134 -7.40 -4.98 2.71
CA GLY A 134 -6.85 -4.49 1.45
C GLY A 134 -6.14 -5.59 0.66
N LEU A 135 -5.28 -6.38 1.32
CA LEU A 135 -4.60 -7.52 0.69
C LEU A 135 -5.60 -8.61 0.26
N ALA A 136 -6.58 -8.93 1.11
CA ALA A 136 -7.62 -9.89 0.78
C ALA A 136 -8.43 -9.46 -0.44
N ARG A 137 -8.77 -8.17 -0.55
CA ARG A 137 -9.47 -7.61 -1.70
C ARG A 137 -8.67 -7.76 -2.99
N LEU A 138 -7.38 -7.46 -2.96
CA LEU A 138 -6.49 -7.60 -4.13
C LEU A 138 -6.31 -9.07 -4.53
N ALA A 139 -6.19 -9.98 -3.56
CA ALA A 139 -6.18 -11.42 -3.83
C ALA A 139 -7.50 -11.89 -4.45
N ASN A 140 -8.62 -11.30 -4.00
CA ASN A 140 -9.94 -11.60 -4.56
C ASN A 140 -10.09 -11.14 -6.01
N LEU A 141 -9.56 -9.96 -6.35
CA LEU A 141 -9.49 -9.47 -7.74
C LEU A 141 -8.76 -10.49 -8.64
N CYS A 142 -7.60 -10.96 -8.21
CA CYS A 142 -6.85 -11.98 -8.97
C CYS A 142 -7.64 -13.29 -9.11
N ARG A 143 -8.36 -13.71 -8.07
CA ARG A 143 -9.20 -14.92 -8.08
C ARG A 143 -10.35 -14.79 -9.07
N ASP A 144 -11.04 -13.66 -9.07
CA ASP A 144 -12.18 -13.42 -9.95
C ASP A 144 -11.71 -13.36 -11.42
N ILE A 145 -10.57 -12.71 -11.71
CA ILE A 145 -9.96 -12.73 -13.05
C ILE A 145 -9.58 -14.16 -13.45
N LYS A 146 -8.99 -14.95 -12.55
CA LYS A 146 -8.60 -16.34 -12.82
C LYS A 146 -9.81 -17.23 -13.16
N ALA A 147 -10.99 -16.92 -12.63
CA ALA A 147 -12.21 -17.68 -12.90
C ALA A 147 -12.65 -17.56 -14.37
N VAL A 148 -12.42 -16.43 -15.03
CA VAL A 148 -12.76 -16.22 -16.45
C VAL A 148 -11.57 -16.46 -17.39
N TYR A 149 -10.34 -16.24 -16.91
CA TYR A 149 -9.09 -16.35 -17.67
C TYR A 149 -8.06 -17.21 -16.91
N PRO A 150 -7.81 -18.48 -17.30
CA PRO A 150 -7.02 -19.43 -16.49
C PRO A 150 -5.60 -18.99 -16.07
N PRO A 151 -4.81 -18.28 -16.92
CA PRO A 151 -3.52 -17.72 -16.48
C PRO A 151 -3.64 -16.66 -15.37
N GLY A 152 -4.83 -16.09 -15.20
CA GLY A 152 -5.19 -15.18 -14.12
C GLY A 152 -4.46 -13.84 -14.15
N ALA A 153 -4.35 -13.24 -12.98
CA ALA A 153 -3.63 -11.99 -12.77
C ALA A 153 -2.67 -12.09 -11.57
N VAL A 154 -1.69 -11.19 -11.54
CA VAL A 154 -0.77 -10.98 -10.43
C VAL A 154 -0.81 -9.50 -10.04
N VAL A 155 -0.96 -9.22 -8.75
CA VAL A 155 -0.85 -7.86 -8.22
C VAL A 155 0.58 -7.62 -7.75
N ILE A 156 1.23 -6.62 -8.33
CA ILE A 156 2.56 -6.15 -7.95
C ILE A 156 2.39 -4.91 -7.10
N ILE A 157 2.50 -5.06 -5.77
CA ILE A 157 2.55 -3.95 -4.82
C ILE A 157 3.93 -3.30 -4.92
N ALA A 158 3.99 -2.15 -5.59
CA ALA A 158 5.19 -1.35 -5.75
C ALA A 158 5.33 -0.39 -4.57
N THR A 159 5.87 -0.86 -3.44
CA THR A 159 5.88 -0.11 -2.18
C THR A 159 6.63 1.21 -2.31
N ASP A 160 5.99 2.30 -1.93
CA ASP A 160 6.46 3.68 -2.11
C ASP A 160 6.85 4.38 -0.80
N GLY A 161 6.90 3.65 0.32
CA GLY A 161 7.26 4.21 1.63
C GLY A 161 8.60 4.95 1.62
N ILE A 162 9.65 4.31 1.09
CA ILE A 162 10.98 4.93 0.95
C ILE A 162 11.00 6.14 0.01
N CYS A 163 10.01 6.28 -0.89
CA CYS A 163 9.88 7.48 -1.70
C CYS A 163 9.48 8.70 -0.87
N TYR A 164 8.80 8.54 0.27
CA TYR A 164 8.14 9.65 0.97
C TYR A 164 8.45 9.76 2.46
N ASN A 165 8.96 8.72 3.11
CA ASN A 165 9.01 8.64 4.57
C ASN A 165 9.81 9.75 5.24
N ASP A 166 10.90 10.22 4.63
CA ASP A 166 11.68 11.37 5.08
C ASP A 166 10.91 12.69 4.98
N LEU A 167 10.01 12.83 4.00
CA LEU A 167 9.12 14.00 3.89
C LEU A 167 8.03 14.01 4.96
N THR A 168 7.60 12.84 5.42
CA THR A 168 6.52 12.69 6.40
C THR A 168 7.03 12.49 7.83
N GLY A 169 8.33 12.27 8.02
CA GLY A 169 8.97 12.09 9.32
C GLY A 169 8.92 10.65 9.87
N ASN A 170 8.67 9.66 9.01
CA ASN A 170 8.75 8.25 9.36
C ASN A 170 10.19 7.75 9.16
N SER A 171 10.71 6.98 10.12
CA SER A 171 12.05 6.40 9.98
C SER A 171 12.08 5.30 8.91
N ASP A 172 13.26 5.06 8.32
CA ASP A 172 13.44 3.92 7.40
C ASP A 172 13.16 2.57 8.12
N ASP A 173 13.35 2.53 9.45
CA ASP A 173 13.04 1.40 10.34
C ASP A 173 11.56 1.06 10.38
N GLU A 174 10.70 2.06 10.58
CA GLU A 174 9.25 1.85 10.63
C GLU A 174 8.69 1.41 9.28
N VAL A 175 9.23 1.95 8.18
CA VAL A 175 8.87 1.51 6.83
C VAL A 175 9.28 0.05 6.60
N TRP A 176 10.45 -0.36 7.10
CA TRP A 176 10.89 -1.75 7.06
C TRP A 176 9.92 -2.66 7.82
N GLU A 177 9.62 -2.35 9.09
CA GLU A 177 8.77 -3.20 9.93
C GLU A 177 7.35 -3.33 9.36
N TYR A 178 6.77 -2.22 8.90
CA TYR A 178 5.46 -2.23 8.24
C TYR A 178 5.46 -3.09 6.98
N GLY A 179 6.45 -2.89 6.10
CA GLY A 179 6.58 -3.62 4.85
C GLY A 179 6.91 -5.10 5.03
N ASN A 180 7.65 -5.46 6.07
CA ASN A 180 7.94 -6.86 6.40
C ASN A 180 6.69 -7.56 6.94
N ARG A 181 5.96 -6.93 7.88
CA ARG A 181 4.70 -7.48 8.40
C ARG A 181 3.66 -7.71 7.30
N LEU A 182 3.56 -6.83 6.30
CA LEU A 182 2.66 -7.03 5.16
C LEU A 182 2.97 -8.30 4.34
N ARG A 183 4.26 -8.60 4.14
CA ARG A 183 4.68 -9.80 3.42
C ARG A 183 4.36 -11.05 4.22
N GLU A 184 4.55 -11.02 5.54
CA GLU A 184 4.15 -12.10 6.44
C GLU A 184 2.64 -12.35 6.37
N ILE A 185 1.80 -11.30 6.42
CA ILE A 185 0.34 -11.43 6.24
C ILE A 185 0.02 -12.14 4.92
N ALA A 186 0.65 -11.74 3.82
CA ALA A 186 0.38 -12.34 2.52
C ALA A 186 0.75 -13.83 2.49
N ILE A 187 1.84 -14.24 3.15
CA ILE A 187 2.24 -15.64 3.29
C ILE A 187 1.26 -16.40 4.19
N GLU A 188 0.95 -15.87 5.38
CA GLU A 188 0.01 -16.44 6.36
C GLU A 188 -1.37 -16.71 5.74
N LYS A 189 -1.84 -15.80 4.87
CA LYS A 189 -3.14 -15.91 4.20
C LYS A 189 -3.09 -16.65 2.86
N GLY A 190 -1.91 -17.08 2.40
CA GLY A 190 -1.75 -17.81 1.14
C GLY A 190 -1.99 -16.97 -0.13
N TYR A 191 -1.73 -15.66 -0.10
CA TYR A 191 -1.93 -14.75 -1.23
C TYR A 191 -0.79 -14.83 -2.25
N GLY A 192 -0.59 -16.01 -2.85
CA GLY A 192 0.47 -16.26 -3.85
C GLY A 192 0.38 -15.43 -5.14
N CYS A 193 -0.76 -14.77 -5.39
CA CYS A 193 -0.95 -13.85 -6.51
C CYS A 193 -0.52 -12.40 -6.20
N ILE A 194 0.00 -12.12 -5.00
CA ILE A 194 0.50 -10.80 -4.60
C ILE A 194 2.03 -10.85 -4.52
N GLN A 195 2.68 -9.98 -5.28
CA GLN A 195 4.11 -9.73 -5.24
C GLN A 195 4.39 -8.36 -4.64
N PHE A 196 5.48 -8.22 -3.91
CA PHE A 196 5.85 -6.95 -3.30
C PHE A 196 7.24 -6.51 -3.77
N ASN A 197 7.28 -5.44 -4.55
CA ASN A 197 8.52 -4.91 -5.11
C ASN A 197 8.88 -3.61 -4.41
N ARG A 198 10.05 -3.58 -3.78
CA ARG A 198 10.56 -2.39 -3.10
C ARG A 198 11.19 -1.46 -4.12
N ILE A 199 11.28 -0.16 -3.81
CA ILE A 199 11.92 0.81 -4.69
C ILE A 199 13.33 0.36 -5.14
N MET A 200 14.15 -0.19 -4.24
CA MET A 200 15.49 -0.71 -4.58
C MET A 200 15.46 -1.89 -5.57
N ASN A 201 14.42 -2.73 -5.54
CA ASN A 201 14.25 -3.79 -6.52
C ASN A 201 13.84 -3.22 -7.88
N ILE A 202 12.90 -2.26 -7.87
CA ILE A 202 12.37 -1.63 -9.07
C ILE A 202 13.47 -0.80 -9.78
N LEU A 203 14.36 -0.16 -9.03
CA LEU A 203 15.52 0.58 -9.55
C LEU A 203 16.66 -0.34 -10.04
N GLY A 204 16.59 -1.65 -9.76
CA GLY A 204 17.66 -2.59 -10.03
C GLY A 204 18.89 -2.39 -9.14
N LEU A 205 18.72 -1.86 -7.92
CA LEU A 205 19.79 -1.74 -6.93
C LEU A 205 19.93 -3.02 -6.09
N TYR A 206 18.90 -3.87 -6.08
CA TYR A 206 18.89 -5.14 -5.37
C TYR A 206 18.03 -6.18 -6.09
N TYR A 207 18.58 -7.37 -6.32
CA TYR A 207 17.94 -8.38 -7.18
C TYR A 207 17.44 -9.62 -6.44
N ARG A 208 17.83 -9.82 -5.17
CA ARG A 208 17.40 -11.00 -4.40
C ARG A 208 15.99 -10.78 -3.85
N GLU A 209 15.27 -11.88 -3.70
CA GLU A 209 13.90 -11.89 -3.17
C GLU A 209 13.86 -11.49 -1.69
N LYS A 210 14.80 -12.01 -0.90
CA LYS A 210 14.98 -11.69 0.51
C LYS A 210 16.14 -10.71 0.65
N ILE A 211 15.92 -9.68 1.44
CA ILE A 211 16.91 -8.66 1.82
C ILE A 211 16.97 -8.63 3.35
N SER A 212 18.15 -8.44 3.93
CA SER A 212 18.24 -8.23 5.39
C SER A 212 17.86 -6.80 5.77
N LYS A 213 17.45 -6.58 7.03
CA LYS A 213 17.18 -5.23 7.54
C LYS A 213 18.39 -4.30 7.37
N SER A 214 19.59 -4.80 7.64
CA SER A 214 20.84 -4.02 7.49
C SER A 214 21.10 -3.58 6.05
N GLU A 215 20.97 -4.49 5.07
CA GLU A 215 21.12 -4.16 3.65
C GLU A 215 20.06 -3.17 3.19
N TYR A 216 18.81 -3.35 3.64
CA TYR A 216 17.73 -2.42 3.33
C TYR A 216 18.06 -1.00 3.80
N MET A 217 18.49 -0.83 5.05
CA MET A 217 18.86 0.50 5.58
C MET A 217 19.95 1.17 4.74
N LYS A 218 20.96 0.41 4.29
CA LYS A 218 22.02 0.94 3.42
C LYS A 218 21.49 1.43 2.08
N LEU A 219 20.42 0.83 1.57
CA LEU A 219 19.85 1.13 0.25
C LEU A 219 18.78 2.22 0.28
N CYS A 220 18.21 2.60 1.43
CA CYS A 220 17.11 3.57 1.50
C CYS A 220 17.48 4.94 0.90
N ALA A 221 18.54 5.57 1.40
CA ALA A 221 19.00 6.87 0.90
C ALA A 221 19.51 6.78 -0.56
N VAL A 222 20.22 5.70 -0.90
CA VAL A 222 20.70 5.44 -2.27
C VAL A 222 19.53 5.33 -3.25
N SER A 223 18.45 4.65 -2.86
CA SER A 223 17.26 4.47 -3.70
C SER A 223 16.55 5.80 -3.94
N ARG A 224 16.40 6.65 -2.92
CA ARG A 224 15.85 8.01 -3.09
C ARG A 224 16.69 8.85 -4.04
N ALA A 225 18.01 8.87 -3.83
CA ALA A 225 18.92 9.63 -4.67
C ALA A 225 18.93 9.13 -6.13
N ASP A 226 18.92 7.82 -6.33
CA ASP A 226 18.94 7.21 -7.67
C ASP A 226 17.61 7.38 -8.42
N LEU A 227 16.46 7.33 -7.72
CA LEU A 227 15.16 7.68 -8.30
C LEU A 227 15.20 9.12 -8.84
N HIS A 228 15.59 10.08 -7.99
CA HIS A 228 15.64 11.48 -8.38
C HIS A 228 16.67 11.73 -9.50
N ARG A 229 17.83 11.06 -9.45
CA ARG A 229 18.86 11.18 -10.49
C ARG A 229 18.38 10.68 -11.86
N ARG A 230 17.64 9.56 -11.90
CA ARG A 230 17.20 8.93 -13.16
C ARG A 230 15.94 9.57 -13.74
N TYR A 231 15.02 10.01 -12.89
CA TYR A 231 13.68 10.43 -13.31
C TYR A 231 13.30 11.85 -12.90
N GLY A 232 14.11 12.48 -12.05
CA GLY A 232 13.95 13.88 -11.68
C GLY A 232 14.18 14.81 -12.87
N ARG A 233 13.44 15.90 -12.89
CA ARG A 233 13.51 16.91 -13.94
C ARG A 233 14.09 18.18 -13.35
N PRO A 234 15.32 18.58 -13.70
CA PRO A 234 15.87 19.86 -13.27
C PRO A 234 14.93 21.01 -13.63
N GLY A 235 14.64 21.89 -12.67
CA GLY A 235 13.73 23.02 -12.88
C GLY A 235 12.25 22.65 -13.02
N PHE A 236 11.82 21.48 -12.55
CA PHE A 236 10.41 21.07 -12.63
C PHE A 236 9.47 22.07 -11.95
N ASP A 237 8.66 22.75 -12.77
CA ASP A 237 7.60 23.64 -12.30
C ASP A 237 6.39 22.81 -11.83
N VAL A 238 6.39 22.46 -10.55
CA VAL A 238 5.28 21.74 -9.91
C VAL A 238 3.98 22.54 -9.95
N ASP A 239 4.02 23.87 -9.89
CA ASP A 239 2.81 24.70 -9.91
C ASP A 239 2.17 24.74 -11.30
N GLY A 240 2.97 24.92 -12.35
CA GLY A 240 2.52 24.80 -13.74
C GLY A 240 2.04 23.39 -14.09
N PHE A 241 2.72 22.36 -13.59
CA PHE A 241 2.31 20.96 -13.79
C PHE A 241 0.96 20.65 -13.14
N LEU A 242 0.73 21.09 -11.90
CA LEU A 242 -0.55 20.89 -11.21
C LEU A 242 -1.71 21.61 -11.90
N LYS A 243 -1.47 22.75 -12.57
CA LYS A 243 -2.50 23.46 -13.35
C LYS A 243 -2.89 22.72 -14.63
N SER A 244 -1.95 21.97 -15.23
CA SER A 244 -2.16 21.30 -16.51
C SER A 244 -2.52 19.82 -16.39
N ASN A 245 -2.46 19.24 -15.18
CA ASN A 245 -2.76 17.83 -14.96
C ASN A 245 -3.77 17.61 -13.81
N GLU A 246 -5.01 17.28 -14.18
CA GLU A 246 -6.13 17.15 -13.26
C GLU A 246 -5.94 16.02 -12.23
N ASP A 247 -5.42 14.86 -12.65
CA ASP A 247 -5.19 13.69 -11.78
C ASP A 247 -4.16 14.01 -10.68
N TYR A 248 -3.10 14.75 -11.02
CA TYR A 248 -2.10 15.19 -10.05
C TYR A 248 -2.61 16.34 -9.19
N LEU A 249 -3.42 17.26 -9.73
CA LEU A 249 -4.07 18.31 -8.95
C LEU A 249 -4.98 17.73 -7.86
N ARG A 250 -5.80 16.74 -8.21
CA ARG A 250 -6.66 16.02 -7.26
C ARG A 250 -5.84 15.34 -6.18
N THR A 251 -4.73 14.69 -6.56
CA THR A 251 -3.79 14.06 -5.63
C THR A 251 -3.19 15.09 -4.66
N TYR A 252 -2.72 16.23 -5.18
CA TYR A 252 -2.19 17.34 -4.37
C TYR A 252 -3.22 17.92 -3.40
N ASN A 253 -4.46 18.14 -3.85
CA ASN A 253 -5.54 18.64 -3.00
C ASN A 253 -5.85 17.65 -1.86
N GLY A 254 -5.78 16.34 -2.15
CA GLY A 254 -5.82 15.29 -1.15
C GLY A 254 -4.69 15.43 -0.13
N TYR A 255 -3.45 15.57 -0.58
CA TYR A 255 -2.29 15.77 0.30
C TYR A 255 -2.42 17.03 1.16
N ASP A 256 -2.75 18.19 0.60
CA ASP A 256 -2.95 19.44 1.36
C ASP A 256 -4.07 19.30 2.41
N LYS A 257 -5.10 18.51 2.14
CA LYS A 257 -6.19 18.27 3.10
C LYS A 257 -5.78 17.30 4.21
N PHE A 258 -5.35 16.09 3.86
CA PHE A 258 -5.19 15.02 4.84
C PHE A 258 -3.87 15.10 5.62
N MET A 259 -2.81 15.66 5.04
CA MET A 259 -1.52 15.81 5.74
C MET A 259 -1.57 16.79 6.90
N LYS A 260 -2.51 17.74 6.91
CA LYS A 260 -2.76 18.60 8.08
C LYS A 260 -3.06 17.78 9.34
N ILE A 261 -3.63 16.58 9.18
CA ILE A 261 -3.90 15.65 10.28
C ILE A 261 -2.76 14.64 10.43
N ASP A 262 -2.22 14.09 9.34
CA ASP A 262 -1.12 13.09 9.42
C ASP A 262 0.11 13.65 10.15
N LEU A 263 0.47 14.90 9.84
CA LEU A 263 1.72 15.48 10.30
C LEU A 263 1.57 16.22 11.63
N LYS A 264 0.38 16.28 12.23
CA LYS A 264 0.15 17.01 13.50
C LYS A 264 1.15 16.65 14.61
N PHE A 265 1.59 15.40 14.66
CA PHE A 265 2.56 14.88 15.64
C PHE A 265 3.86 14.41 14.99
N SER A 266 4.11 14.78 13.73
CA SER A 266 5.32 14.38 13.02
C SER A 266 6.51 15.27 13.42
N PRO A 267 7.73 14.70 13.51
CA PRO A 267 8.94 15.48 13.76
C PRO A 267 9.19 16.57 12.70
N VAL A 268 8.77 16.38 11.44
CA VAL A 268 9.00 17.35 10.34
C VAL A 268 8.19 18.65 10.47
N THR A 269 7.28 18.69 11.44
CA THR A 269 6.46 19.86 11.77
C THR A 269 6.56 20.24 13.25
N GLY A 270 7.37 19.54 14.04
CA GLY A 270 7.50 19.78 15.47
C GLY A 270 8.13 21.13 15.81
N ASP A 271 8.87 21.71 14.86
CA ASP A 271 9.52 23.02 14.95
C ASP A 271 8.65 24.19 14.46
N CYS A 272 7.42 23.93 14.00
CA CYS A 272 6.59 24.97 13.40
C CYS A 272 6.11 25.97 14.47
N PRO A 273 6.45 27.27 14.36
CA PRO A 273 6.18 28.25 15.41
C PRO A 273 4.70 28.65 15.54
N GLY A 274 3.85 28.20 14.61
CA GLY A 274 2.42 28.49 14.67
C GLY A 274 1.63 27.97 13.46
N PRO A 275 0.29 28.15 13.48
CA PRO A 275 -0.61 27.55 12.50
C PRO A 275 -0.37 28.00 11.05
N LYS A 276 0.07 29.25 10.83
CA LYS A 276 0.36 29.77 9.48
C LYS A 276 1.58 29.08 8.87
N GLN A 277 2.67 28.97 9.64
CA GLN A 277 3.90 28.30 9.24
C GLN A 277 3.69 26.80 9.07
N TYR A 278 2.90 26.18 9.94
CA TYR A 278 2.47 24.78 9.79
C TYR A 278 1.76 24.57 8.44
N LYS A 279 0.72 25.36 8.12
CA LYS A 279 0.02 25.25 6.83
C LYS A 279 0.96 25.46 5.63
N LYS A 280 1.92 26.39 5.72
CA LYS A 280 2.94 26.60 4.69
C LYS A 280 3.85 25.37 4.53
N ARG A 281 4.30 24.77 5.63
CA ARG A 281 5.12 23.55 5.63
C ARG A 281 4.37 22.38 4.98
N ILE A 282 3.10 22.17 5.32
CA ILE A 282 2.26 21.13 4.70
C ILE A 282 2.20 21.29 3.18
N LYS A 283 1.99 22.50 2.67
CA LYS A 283 1.97 22.76 1.21
C LYS A 283 3.31 22.46 0.54
N ILE A 284 4.42 22.80 1.19
CA ILE A 284 5.78 22.49 0.69
C ILE A 284 5.97 20.97 0.61
N ILE A 285 5.62 20.25 1.67
CA ILE A 285 5.71 18.78 1.72
C ILE A 285 4.81 18.16 0.64
N ALA A 286 3.58 18.64 0.49
CA ALA A 286 2.64 18.14 -0.52
C ALA A 286 3.18 18.29 -1.94
N LYS A 287 3.79 19.44 -2.25
CA LYS A 287 4.46 19.65 -3.55
C LYS A 287 5.65 18.70 -3.72
N ALA A 288 6.49 18.54 -2.71
CA ALA A 288 7.62 17.61 -2.77
C ALA A 288 7.17 16.16 -2.99
N MET A 289 6.06 15.73 -2.37
CA MET A 289 5.45 14.42 -2.61
C MET A 289 4.95 14.29 -4.05
N ILE A 290 4.35 15.32 -4.65
CA ILE A 290 3.96 15.30 -6.06
C ILE A 290 5.17 15.11 -6.96
N VAL A 291 6.27 15.84 -6.72
CA VAL A 291 7.52 15.70 -7.50
C VAL A 291 8.01 14.25 -7.47
N ARG A 292 8.18 13.68 -6.27
CA ARG A 292 8.62 12.28 -6.13
C ARG A 292 7.62 11.27 -6.68
N GLY A 293 6.33 11.58 -6.60
CA GLY A 293 5.27 10.75 -7.17
C GLY A 293 5.28 10.73 -8.70
N VAL A 294 5.63 11.86 -9.35
CA VAL A 294 5.85 11.91 -10.81
C VAL A 294 7.07 11.07 -11.20
N GLU A 295 8.18 11.22 -10.48
CA GLU A 295 9.41 10.44 -10.71
C GLU A 295 9.15 8.94 -10.55
N TYR A 296 8.45 8.54 -9.49
CA TYR A 296 8.13 7.15 -9.20
C TYR A 296 7.10 6.58 -10.19
N ALA A 297 6.13 7.38 -10.64
CA ALA A 297 5.21 6.96 -11.70
C ALA A 297 5.95 6.69 -13.02
N GLU A 298 6.91 7.54 -13.38
CA GLU A 298 7.73 7.36 -14.58
C GLU A 298 8.61 6.11 -14.49
N LEU A 299 9.27 5.86 -13.35
CA LEU A 299 9.99 4.61 -13.10
C LEU A 299 9.09 3.39 -13.34
N LEU A 300 7.88 3.40 -12.76
CA LEU A 300 6.97 2.27 -12.89
C LEU A 300 6.43 2.10 -14.30
N ARG A 301 6.23 3.20 -15.05
CA ARG A 301 5.85 3.16 -16.47
C ARG A 301 6.92 2.49 -17.33
N GLN A 302 8.20 2.70 -17.01
CA GLN A 302 9.31 2.06 -17.75
C GLN A 302 9.51 0.59 -17.35
N VAL A 303 9.34 0.26 -16.07
CA VAL A 303 9.55 -1.12 -15.58
C VAL A 303 8.35 -2.03 -15.85
N TYR A 304 7.13 -1.49 -15.83
CA TYR A 304 5.89 -2.24 -16.05
C TYR A 304 5.02 -1.61 -17.15
N PRO A 305 5.53 -1.47 -18.40
CA PRO A 305 4.83 -0.74 -19.47
C PRO A 305 3.49 -1.36 -19.85
N ASP A 306 3.40 -2.69 -19.79
CA ASP A 306 2.21 -3.45 -20.20
C ASP A 306 1.29 -3.80 -19.04
N ALA A 307 1.57 -3.31 -17.83
CA ALA A 307 0.73 -3.57 -16.66
C ALA A 307 -0.52 -2.69 -16.63
N LEU A 308 -1.57 -3.21 -16.01
CA LEU A 308 -2.72 -2.44 -15.59
C LEU A 308 -2.31 -1.65 -14.35
N ARG A 309 -2.37 -0.32 -14.44
CA ARG A 309 -1.88 0.57 -13.40
C ARG A 309 -2.99 0.83 -12.40
N LEU A 310 -3.01 0.12 -11.29
CA LEU A 310 -3.95 0.39 -10.20
C LEU A 310 -3.51 1.63 -9.39
N SER A 311 -4.46 2.23 -8.68
CA SER A 311 -4.26 3.43 -7.87
C SER A 311 -5.16 3.44 -6.64
N ILE A 312 -4.61 3.80 -5.48
CA ILE A 312 -5.39 4.10 -4.26
C ILE A 312 -5.93 5.54 -4.23
N HIS A 313 -5.77 6.30 -5.32
CA HIS A 313 -6.33 7.64 -5.50
C HIS A 313 -7.43 7.63 -6.57
N PRO A 314 -8.43 8.54 -6.47
CA PRO A 314 -9.32 8.86 -7.58
C PRO A 314 -8.54 9.20 -8.87
N SER A 315 -9.11 8.86 -10.02
CA SER A 315 -8.54 9.10 -11.34
C SER A 315 -9.64 9.11 -12.40
N SER A 316 -9.41 9.87 -13.46
CA SER A 316 -10.22 9.83 -14.69
C SER A 316 -10.19 8.46 -15.39
N GLY A 317 -9.26 7.57 -15.05
CA GLY A 317 -9.06 6.28 -15.71
C GLY A 317 -8.06 6.33 -16.86
N GLN A 318 -7.61 7.51 -17.29
CA GLN A 318 -6.74 7.66 -18.47
C GLN A 318 -5.34 7.04 -18.26
N THR A 319 -4.76 7.20 -17.07
CA THR A 319 -3.38 6.76 -16.78
C THR A 319 -3.28 5.72 -15.68
N LYS A 320 -4.32 5.62 -14.84
CA LYS A 320 -4.40 4.71 -13.70
C LYS A 320 -5.87 4.38 -13.39
N LEU A 321 -6.09 3.20 -12.84
CA LEU A 321 -7.41 2.67 -12.48
C LEU A 321 -7.55 2.77 -10.96
N SER A 322 -8.49 3.59 -10.50
CA SER A 322 -8.79 3.71 -9.08
C SER A 322 -9.30 2.39 -8.51
N CYS A 323 -8.70 1.92 -7.42
CA CYS A 323 -9.02 0.65 -6.75
C CYS A 323 -9.02 0.89 -5.23
N PRO A 324 -10.16 1.29 -4.63
CA PRO A 324 -10.26 1.45 -3.19
C PRO A 324 -10.08 0.10 -2.49
N LEU A 325 -9.24 0.07 -1.46
CA LEU A 325 -8.88 -1.17 -0.75
C LEU A 325 -9.93 -1.61 0.27
N ILE A 326 -10.68 -0.65 0.83
CA ILE A 326 -11.77 -0.91 1.78
C ILE A 326 -13.00 -0.11 1.30
N PRO A 327 -13.76 -0.60 0.30
CA PRO A 327 -14.86 0.13 -0.30
C PRO A 327 -15.82 0.70 0.75
N GLN A 328 -16.27 1.94 0.55
CA GLN A 328 -17.23 2.63 1.41
C GLN A 328 -18.45 3.02 0.58
N VAL A 329 -19.63 3.07 1.22
CA VAL A 329 -20.85 3.54 0.58
C VAL A 329 -20.72 5.03 0.27
N ASP A 330 -21.02 5.43 -0.97
CA ASP A 330 -21.05 6.81 -1.47
C ASP A 330 -19.76 7.63 -1.27
N SER A 331 -18.63 6.97 -1.03
CA SER A 331 -17.37 7.65 -0.78
C SER A 331 -16.16 6.86 -1.25
N PHE A 332 -15.15 7.59 -1.72
CA PHE A 332 -13.84 7.00 -1.96
C PHE A 332 -13.18 6.65 -0.62
N SER A 333 -12.86 5.38 -0.46
CA SER A 333 -12.25 4.80 0.75
C SER A 333 -10.99 5.55 1.22
N MET A 334 -10.86 5.72 2.53
CA MET A 334 -9.56 6.05 3.12
C MET A 334 -8.61 4.86 2.97
N SER A 335 -7.38 5.11 2.52
CA SER A 335 -6.36 4.07 2.47
C SER A 335 -6.06 3.50 3.88
N PRO A 336 -5.81 2.19 4.03
CA PRO A 336 -5.61 1.54 5.33
C PRO A 336 -4.59 2.21 6.25
N TRP A 337 -3.54 2.80 5.68
CA TRP A 337 -2.47 3.45 6.44
C TRP A 337 -2.78 4.88 6.91
N HIS A 338 -3.94 5.42 6.56
CA HIS A 338 -4.44 6.73 6.98
C HIS A 338 -5.74 6.64 7.79
N CYS A 339 -6.17 5.47 8.24
CA CYS A 339 -7.38 5.31 9.04
C CYS A 339 -7.26 4.16 10.05
N SER A 340 -8.30 3.97 10.85
CA SER A 340 -8.62 2.69 11.47
C SER A 340 -9.89 2.11 10.85
N VAL A 341 -10.03 0.79 10.94
CA VAL A 341 -11.24 0.08 10.53
C VAL A 341 -12.13 -0.13 11.74
N ALA A 342 -13.44 0.08 11.56
CA ALA A 342 -14.46 -0.42 12.45
C ALA A 342 -15.32 -1.49 11.76
N VAL A 343 -15.77 -2.48 12.52
CA VAL A 343 -16.63 -3.58 12.07
C VAL A 343 -17.96 -3.47 12.79
N LYS A 344 -19.04 -3.36 12.01
CA LYS A 344 -20.41 -3.35 12.53
C LYS A 344 -20.92 -4.76 12.81
N THR A 345 -22.06 -4.85 13.49
CA THR A 345 -22.76 -6.09 13.84
C THR A 345 -23.25 -6.89 12.63
N ASP A 346 -23.33 -6.28 11.45
CA ASP A 346 -23.62 -6.91 10.16
C ASP A 346 -22.35 -7.31 9.38
N GLY A 347 -21.17 -7.11 9.97
CA GLY A 347 -19.89 -7.35 9.32
C GLY A 347 -19.46 -6.27 8.34
N THR A 348 -20.22 -5.17 8.18
CA THR A 348 -19.82 -4.04 7.35
C THR A 348 -18.57 -3.37 7.93
N PHE A 349 -17.60 -3.08 7.06
CA PHE A 349 -16.36 -2.38 7.39
C PHE A 349 -16.50 -0.89 7.13
N THR A 350 -16.22 -0.06 8.12
CA THR A 350 -16.16 1.40 7.96
C THR A 350 -14.77 1.93 8.23
N THR A 351 -14.31 2.88 7.41
CA THR A 351 -13.03 3.55 7.59
C THR A 351 -13.23 4.93 8.18
N ALA A 352 -12.52 5.25 9.26
CA ALA A 352 -12.46 6.61 9.81
C ALA A 352 -11.15 6.82 10.59
N HIS A 353 -10.89 8.03 11.06
CA HIS A 353 -9.84 8.24 12.05
C HIS A 353 -10.21 7.54 13.36
N LYS A 354 -9.23 6.97 14.08
CA LYS A 354 -9.54 6.25 15.32
C LYS A 354 -10.26 7.09 16.37
N SER A 355 -10.01 8.40 16.41
CA SER A 355 -10.73 9.31 17.31
C SER A 355 -12.24 9.33 17.05
N SER A 356 -12.68 9.11 15.81
CA SER A 356 -14.10 9.03 15.44
C SER A 356 -14.75 7.71 15.86
N HIS A 357 -14.00 6.62 15.96
CA HIS A 357 -14.53 5.31 16.38
C HIS A 357 -14.58 5.13 17.90
N ARG A 358 -13.61 5.69 18.65
CA ARG A 358 -13.50 5.56 20.11
C ARG A 358 -14.81 5.77 20.90
N PRO A 359 -15.68 6.76 20.59
CA PRO A 359 -16.87 7.03 21.39
C PRO A 359 -17.96 5.96 21.31
N SER A 360 -17.96 5.10 20.27
CA SER A 360 -19.09 4.20 19.96
C SER A 360 -18.68 2.73 19.72
N PHE A 361 -17.38 2.45 19.61
CA PHE A 361 -16.86 1.11 19.31
C PHE A 361 -15.89 0.64 20.40
N ASP A 362 -15.79 -0.68 20.58
CA ASP A 362 -14.77 -1.32 21.42
C ASP A 362 -13.50 -1.53 20.61
N LEU A 363 -12.34 -1.24 21.20
CA LEU A 363 -11.05 -1.59 20.59
C LEU A 363 -10.81 -3.10 20.76
N VAL A 364 -10.60 -3.79 19.65
CA VAL A 364 -10.18 -5.19 19.64
C VAL A 364 -8.67 -5.25 19.46
N GLU A 365 -8.02 -6.04 20.29
CA GLU A 365 -6.58 -6.31 20.24
C GLU A 365 -6.31 -7.72 19.70
N ARG A 366 -5.15 -7.89 19.08
CA ARG A 366 -4.64 -9.19 18.66
C ARG A 366 -3.17 -9.27 19.05
N ASN A 367 -2.80 -10.29 19.84
CA ASN A 367 -1.45 -10.46 20.38
C ASN A 367 -0.95 -9.22 21.15
N GLY A 368 -1.83 -8.60 21.94
CA GLY A 368 -1.52 -7.39 22.72
C GLY A 368 -1.34 -6.11 21.88
N GLN A 369 -1.72 -6.14 20.60
CA GLN A 369 -1.64 -4.97 19.70
C GLN A 369 -3.05 -4.51 19.28
N PRO A 370 -3.35 -3.20 19.31
CA PRO A 370 -4.57 -2.63 18.73
C PRO A 370 -4.78 -3.08 17.28
N TYR A 371 -5.93 -3.69 16.97
CA TYR A 371 -6.14 -4.36 15.69
C TYR A 371 -7.31 -3.80 14.87
N PHE A 372 -8.47 -3.53 15.48
CA PHE A 372 -9.60 -2.82 14.84
C PHE A 372 -10.62 -2.37 15.88
N PHE A 373 -11.64 -1.63 15.47
CA PHE A 373 -12.79 -1.29 16.31
C PHE A 373 -13.99 -2.19 16.01
N ARG A 374 -14.71 -2.67 17.02
CA ARG A 374 -15.93 -3.46 16.84
C ARG A 374 -17.13 -2.74 17.45
N GLU A 375 -18.25 -2.73 16.75
CA GLU A 375 -19.48 -2.11 17.24
C GLU A 375 -19.86 -2.71 18.58
N ARG A 376 -20.13 -1.85 19.57
CA ARG A 376 -20.52 -2.27 20.90
C ARG A 376 -21.86 -2.99 20.84
N SER A 377 -21.84 -4.30 21.09
CA SER A 377 -23.04 -5.12 21.04
C SER A 377 -22.94 -6.34 21.97
N PRO A 378 -24.03 -6.72 22.65
CA PRO A 378 -24.13 -7.98 23.38
C PRO A 378 -23.89 -9.22 22.50
N LEU A 379 -24.07 -9.11 21.17
CA LEU A 379 -23.83 -10.22 20.23
C LEU A 379 -22.40 -10.77 20.29
N PHE A 380 -21.43 -9.96 20.73
CA PHE A 380 -20.03 -10.35 20.84
C PHE A 380 -19.59 -10.65 22.27
N ARG A 381 -20.52 -10.78 23.22
CA ARG A 381 -20.26 -11.11 24.63
C ARG A 381 -20.82 -12.49 24.94
N TRP A 382 -19.96 -13.49 24.84
CA TRP A 382 -20.34 -14.89 25.00
C TRP A 382 -19.93 -15.42 26.36
N ASN A 383 -20.65 -16.45 26.85
CA ASN A 383 -20.25 -17.18 28.04
C ASN A 383 -19.10 -18.13 27.71
N ALA A 384 -19.17 -18.76 26.52
CA ALA A 384 -18.07 -19.56 25.99
C ALA A 384 -16.88 -18.68 25.59
N GLU A 385 -15.67 -19.20 25.78
CA GLU A 385 -14.45 -18.54 25.34
C GLU A 385 -14.29 -18.71 23.82
N VAL A 386 -14.59 -17.63 23.09
CA VAL A 386 -14.56 -17.61 21.63
C VAL A 386 -13.78 -16.41 21.09
N ASP A 387 -13.09 -16.62 19.97
CA ASP A 387 -12.46 -15.55 19.18
C ASP A 387 -13.30 -15.24 17.94
N PHE A 388 -13.50 -13.94 17.67
CA PHE A 388 -14.21 -13.45 16.49
C PHE A 388 -13.22 -12.94 15.45
N GLU A 389 -13.06 -13.68 14.36
CA GLU A 389 -12.19 -13.32 13.24
C GLU A 389 -13.03 -12.78 12.07
N HIS A 390 -13.04 -11.45 11.89
CA HIS A 390 -13.68 -10.81 10.75
C HIS A 390 -12.78 -10.86 9.51
N ARG A 391 -13.34 -11.27 8.38
CA ARG A 391 -12.65 -11.47 7.09
C ARG A 391 -13.34 -10.67 5.97
N TYR A 392 -12.58 -10.44 4.91
CA TYR A 392 -13.09 -9.81 3.69
C TYR A 392 -14.36 -10.48 3.18
N GLY A 393 -15.28 -9.69 2.61
CA GLY A 393 -16.59 -10.18 2.16
C GLY A 393 -17.62 -10.36 3.28
N GLN A 394 -17.46 -9.63 4.40
CA GLN A 394 -18.34 -9.71 5.58
C GLN A 394 -18.42 -11.13 6.18
N SER A 395 -17.36 -11.94 5.98
CA SER A 395 -17.27 -13.27 6.56
C SER A 395 -16.81 -13.19 8.01
N LEU A 396 -17.49 -13.89 8.90
CA LEU A 396 -17.13 -14.03 10.29
C LEU A 396 -16.75 -15.48 10.58
N VAL A 397 -15.58 -15.69 11.17
CA VAL A 397 -15.20 -16.99 11.73
C VAL A 397 -15.21 -16.87 13.25
N ILE A 398 -16.02 -17.70 13.89
CA ILE A 398 -16.11 -17.80 15.34
C ILE A 398 -15.35 -19.06 15.74
N ARG A 399 -14.33 -18.88 16.58
CA ARG A 399 -13.44 -19.95 17.00
C ARG A 399 -13.63 -20.23 18.48
N GLN A 400 -14.13 -21.41 18.82
CA GLN A 400 -14.26 -21.83 20.20
C GLN A 400 -12.95 -22.47 20.69
N LYS A 401 -12.46 -22.01 21.84
CA LYS A 401 -11.16 -22.48 22.38
C LYS A 401 -11.25 -23.85 23.04
N ASP A 402 -12.34 -24.14 23.74
CA ASP A 402 -12.59 -25.47 24.31
C ASP A 402 -13.59 -26.24 23.43
N PRO A 403 -13.17 -27.26 22.65
CA PRO A 403 -14.07 -28.03 21.80
C PRO A 403 -15.13 -28.83 22.55
N ASN A 404 -14.93 -29.08 23.85
CA ASN A 404 -15.85 -29.89 24.66
C ASN A 404 -16.90 -29.05 25.39
N ALA A 405 -16.69 -27.74 25.50
CA ALA A 405 -17.66 -26.85 26.13
C ALA A 405 -18.93 -26.73 25.25
N GLN A 406 -20.10 -26.87 25.85
CA GLN A 406 -21.35 -26.60 25.15
C GLN A 406 -21.67 -25.11 25.16
N LEU A 407 -22.20 -24.60 24.05
CA LEU A 407 -22.73 -23.25 24.02
C LEU A 407 -24.03 -23.20 24.83
N SER A 408 -24.17 -22.16 25.66
CA SER A 408 -25.43 -21.84 26.33
C SER A 408 -26.50 -21.43 25.31
N ASP A 409 -27.79 -21.55 25.65
CA ASP A 409 -28.89 -21.09 24.80
C ASP A 409 -28.71 -19.63 24.36
N SER A 410 -28.24 -18.78 25.28
CA SER A 410 -27.93 -17.37 24.99
C SER A 410 -26.83 -17.21 23.92
N ASP A 411 -25.82 -18.06 23.91
CA ASP A 411 -24.75 -18.00 22.91
C ASP A 411 -25.20 -18.60 21.57
N LEU A 412 -26.06 -19.62 21.58
CA LEU A 412 -26.72 -20.15 20.37
C LEU A 412 -27.62 -19.08 19.72
N ASP A 413 -28.38 -18.33 20.49
CA ASP A 413 -29.19 -17.22 19.98
C ASP A 413 -28.33 -16.11 19.36
N LYS A 414 -27.21 -15.77 20.00
CA LYS A 414 -26.23 -14.80 19.45
C LYS A 414 -25.62 -15.32 18.15
N LEU A 415 -25.26 -16.60 18.09
CA LEU A 415 -24.73 -17.26 16.89
C LEU A 415 -25.74 -17.18 15.74
N ALA A 416 -27.00 -17.54 15.99
CA ALA A 416 -28.08 -17.46 15.02
C ALA A 416 -28.28 -16.01 14.51
N CYS A 417 -28.31 -15.03 15.42
CA CYS A 417 -28.40 -13.62 15.06
C CYS A 417 -27.23 -13.16 14.18
N LEU A 418 -25.99 -13.55 14.52
CA LEU A 418 -24.81 -13.22 13.71
C LEU A 418 -24.87 -13.91 12.33
N ALA A 419 -25.37 -15.15 12.26
CA ALA A 419 -25.54 -15.89 11.00
C ALA A 419 -26.55 -15.24 10.06
N ILE A 420 -27.60 -14.60 10.59
CA ILE A 420 -28.57 -13.83 9.80
C ILE A 420 -27.96 -12.52 9.27
N LYS A 421 -27.11 -11.87 10.08
CA LYS A 421 -26.58 -10.54 9.78
C LYS A 421 -25.37 -10.54 8.86
N HIS A 422 -24.52 -11.56 8.96
CA HIS A 422 -23.31 -11.68 8.15
C HIS A 422 -23.55 -12.47 6.87
N LYS A 423 -22.82 -12.15 5.80
CA LYS A 423 -22.89 -12.91 4.54
C LYS A 423 -22.49 -14.37 4.69
N ILE A 424 -21.49 -14.63 5.54
CA ILE A 424 -20.96 -15.97 5.80
C ILE A 424 -20.55 -16.03 7.27
N VAL A 425 -21.06 -17.00 8.01
CA VAL A 425 -20.56 -17.35 9.35
C VAL A 425 -20.01 -18.77 9.32
N LYS A 426 -18.80 -18.95 9.86
CA LYS A 426 -18.22 -20.27 10.11
C LYS A 426 -17.95 -20.42 11.59
N PHE A 427 -18.51 -21.46 12.19
CA PHE A 427 -18.21 -21.86 13.55
C PHE A 427 -17.21 -23.01 13.51
N VAL A 428 -16.08 -22.88 14.21
CA VAL A 428 -15.00 -23.87 14.21
C VAL A 428 -14.38 -23.99 15.59
N TYR A 429 -13.72 -25.11 15.84
CA TYR A 429 -12.95 -25.37 17.05
C TYR A 429 -11.45 -25.13 16.80
N ILE A 430 -10.71 -24.72 17.83
CA ILE A 430 -9.24 -24.57 17.78
C ILE A 430 -8.58 -25.83 18.30
#